data_AF-A0A2E8BC08-F1
#
_entry.id   AF-A0A2E8BC08-F1
#
_cell.length_a   1.000
_cell.length_b   1.000
_cell.length_c   1.000
_cell.angle_alpha   90.00
_cell.angle_beta   90.00
_cell.angle_gamma   90.00
#
_symmetry.space_group_name_H-M   'P 1'
#
loop_
_entity.id
_entity.type
_entity.pdbx_description
1 polymer ?
#
loop_
_entity_poly.entity_id
_entity_poly.type
_entity_poly.pdbx_seq_one_letter_code
_entity_poly.pdbx_strand_id
1 'polypeptide(L)'
;MTDEISLTNPERRMLRAMLASPVDSHTLEQVMDACDWSDQAIAVGAGQGLTDKGLVELTERVRRTIHPGKEGHNAIANGLLEERLWVWISSQENPTMTKLQAKFQRHEAGPGVGLLKKLGVQLDSGTFVCEDTSSLKSELQARNMFLASLPADEQDLSERLLAHFKGRKELIEVVEHRSRAWSLTDAGRGTSADGLEERKQISEITPELLQSGEWKDAEFRSFDVTLESTTPRTGRSHPMQELIERIRRIFLEMGFSELVDDYVQTAGWNMDALFIPQDHPAREMQDTFYLEDPKS
;
A
#
# COMPACT_ATOMS: atom_id res chain seq x y z
N MET A 1 -37.45 -26.32 1.36
CA MET A 1 -36.61 -25.93 2.50
C MET A 1 -36.15 -24.53 2.20
N THR A 2 -36.83 -23.53 2.76
CA THR A 2 -36.35 -22.15 2.74
C THR A 2 -35.11 -22.13 3.61
N ASP A 3 -33.93 -21.97 3.01
CA ASP A 3 -32.69 -21.74 3.75
C ASP A 3 -32.92 -20.53 4.66
N GLU A 4 -33.00 -20.78 5.96
CA GLU A 4 -33.14 -19.72 6.95
C GLU A 4 -31.80 -18.97 6.95
N ILE A 5 -31.80 -17.75 6.41
CA ILE A 5 -30.59 -16.95 6.26
C ILE A 5 -30.01 -16.70 7.65
N SER A 6 -28.91 -17.37 7.98
CA SER A 6 -28.24 -17.23 9.27
C SER A 6 -27.56 -15.85 9.36
N LEU A 7 -28.10 -15.01 10.24
CA LEU A 7 -27.57 -13.67 10.53
C LEU A 7 -26.73 -13.66 11.81
N THR A 8 -25.67 -12.89 11.81
CA THR A 8 -24.90 -12.55 13.02
C THR A 8 -25.60 -11.44 13.81
N ASN A 9 -25.26 -11.26 15.08
CA ASN A 9 -25.87 -10.19 15.88
C ASN A 9 -25.66 -8.79 15.29
N PRO A 10 -24.46 -8.41 14.80
CA PRO A 10 -24.31 -7.12 14.13
C PRO A 10 -25.21 -6.95 12.92
N GLU A 11 -25.33 -7.98 12.07
CA GLU A 11 -26.23 -7.96 10.91
C GLU A 11 -27.70 -7.83 11.32
N ARG A 12 -28.13 -8.56 12.36
CA ARG A 12 -29.50 -8.45 12.91
C ARG A 12 -29.80 -7.03 13.39
N ARG A 13 -28.88 -6.45 14.17
CA ARG A 13 -29.02 -5.09 14.71
C ARG A 13 -29.09 -4.05 13.60
N MET A 14 -28.19 -4.13 12.61
CA MET A 14 -28.19 -3.23 11.47
C MET A 14 -29.47 -3.34 10.64
N LEU A 15 -29.90 -4.56 10.30
CA LEU A 15 -31.11 -4.75 9.51
C LEU A 15 -32.35 -4.24 10.26
N ARG A 16 -32.43 -4.49 11.58
CA ARG A 16 -33.51 -3.97 12.43
C ARG A 16 -33.53 -2.44 12.47
N ALA A 17 -32.36 -1.82 12.62
CA ALA A 17 -32.22 -0.36 12.62
C ALA A 17 -32.60 0.25 11.25
N MET A 18 -32.22 -0.40 10.15
CA MET A 18 -32.59 0.03 8.80
C MET A 18 -34.10 -0.09 8.55
N LEU A 19 -34.73 -1.19 8.98
CA LEU A 19 -36.19 -1.41 8.85
C LEU A 19 -37.01 -0.43 9.70
N ALA A 20 -36.48 0.01 10.84
CA ALA A 20 -37.14 0.98 11.70
C ALA A 20 -37.03 2.43 11.19
N SER A 21 -36.12 2.69 10.25
CA SER A 21 -35.88 4.03 9.72
C SER A 21 -36.80 4.36 8.54
N PRO A 22 -37.28 5.61 8.42
CA PRO A 22 -38.09 6.04 7.29
C PRO A 22 -37.28 6.32 6.01
N VAL A 23 -35.94 6.24 6.07
CA VAL A 23 -35.05 6.57 4.95
C VAL A 23 -34.69 5.30 4.17
N ASP A 24 -34.73 5.36 2.84
CA ASP A 24 -34.43 4.20 1.98
C ASP A 24 -32.94 3.86 1.86
N SER A 25 -32.06 4.81 2.16
CA SER A 25 -30.60 4.64 2.09
C SER A 25 -29.93 5.26 3.30
N HIS A 26 -29.06 4.48 3.96
CA HIS A 26 -28.37 4.86 5.18
C HIS A 26 -26.88 4.97 4.94
N THR A 27 -26.29 6.12 5.28
CA THR A 27 -24.83 6.29 5.28
C THR A 27 -24.19 5.53 6.45
N LEU A 28 -22.87 5.33 6.39
CA LEU A 28 -22.11 4.75 7.50
C LEU A 28 -22.38 5.43 8.85
N GLU A 29 -22.40 6.76 8.88
CA GLU A 29 -22.68 7.52 10.10
C GLU A 29 -24.09 7.24 10.63
N GLN A 30 -25.10 7.24 9.75
CA GLN A 30 -26.47 6.94 10.14
C GLN A 30 -26.65 5.51 10.67
N VAL A 31 -25.95 4.53 10.08
CA VAL A 31 -25.97 3.14 10.56
C VAL A 31 -25.29 3.03 11.91
N MET A 32 -24.14 3.68 12.10
CA MET A 32 -23.42 3.68 13.38
C MET A 32 -24.25 4.31 14.49
N ASP A 33 -24.88 5.45 14.23
CA ASP A 33 -25.72 6.14 15.22
C ASP A 33 -26.97 5.31 15.55
N ALA A 34 -27.66 4.78 14.54
CA ALA A 34 -28.87 3.97 14.75
C ALA A 34 -28.57 2.64 15.47
N CYS A 35 -27.36 2.10 15.28
CA CYS A 35 -26.90 0.89 15.93
C CYS A 35 -26.08 1.16 17.19
N ASP A 36 -25.89 2.40 17.64
CA ASP A 36 -25.03 2.74 18.79
C ASP A 36 -23.67 2.02 18.75
N TRP A 37 -22.99 2.14 17.60
CA TRP A 37 -21.67 1.56 17.36
C TRP A 37 -20.59 2.64 17.29
N SER A 38 -19.49 2.42 18.01
CA SER A 38 -18.31 3.28 17.97
C SER A 38 -17.26 2.84 16.95
N ASP A 39 -17.26 1.56 16.57
CA ASP A 39 -16.30 0.99 15.62
C ASP A 39 -16.92 0.83 14.22
N GLN A 40 -16.37 1.55 13.25
CA GLN A 40 -16.75 1.49 11.85
C GLN A 40 -16.60 0.08 11.24
N ALA A 41 -15.64 -0.72 11.73
CA ALA A 41 -15.41 -2.07 11.22
C ALA A 41 -16.61 -2.99 11.45
N ILE A 42 -17.33 -2.82 12.56
CA ILE A 42 -18.55 -3.59 12.86
C ILE A 42 -19.64 -3.25 11.84
N ALA A 43 -19.86 -1.96 11.58
CA ALA A 43 -20.86 -1.50 10.62
C ALA A 43 -20.55 -1.95 9.19
N VAL A 44 -19.29 -1.81 8.75
CA VAL A 44 -18.87 -2.25 7.42
C VAL A 44 -18.96 -3.77 7.28
N GLY A 45 -18.55 -4.52 8.30
CA GLY A 45 -18.64 -5.98 8.29
C GLY A 45 -20.08 -6.49 8.24
N ALA A 46 -20.96 -5.94 9.08
CA ALA A 46 -22.39 -6.26 9.09
C ALA A 46 -23.05 -5.89 7.75
N GLY A 47 -22.76 -4.70 7.23
CA GLY A 47 -23.28 -4.24 5.95
C GLY A 47 -22.81 -5.12 4.79
N GLN A 48 -21.55 -5.55 4.77
CA GLN A 48 -21.04 -6.48 3.77
C GLN A 48 -21.75 -7.84 3.87
N GLY A 49 -21.87 -8.40 5.08
CA GLY A 49 -22.54 -9.69 5.28
C GLY A 49 -24.02 -9.66 4.88
N LEU A 50 -24.74 -8.57 5.15
CA LEU A 50 -26.11 -8.36 4.66
C LEU A 50 -26.18 -8.22 3.14
N THR A 51 -25.16 -7.63 2.52
CA THR A 51 -25.05 -7.49 1.06
C THR A 51 -24.80 -8.84 0.41
N ASP A 52 -23.89 -9.65 0.94
CA ASP A 52 -23.58 -11.00 0.45
C ASP A 52 -24.82 -11.92 0.54
N LYS A 53 -25.70 -11.67 1.51
CA LYS A 53 -26.97 -12.37 1.71
C LYS A 53 -28.15 -11.78 0.91
N GLY A 54 -27.92 -10.71 0.14
CA GLY A 54 -28.92 -10.07 -0.72
C GLY A 54 -30.02 -9.29 0.02
N LEU A 55 -29.86 -9.02 1.31
CA LEU A 55 -30.85 -8.29 2.13
C LEU A 55 -30.70 -6.77 2.01
N VAL A 56 -29.51 -6.33 1.62
CA VAL A 56 -29.15 -4.92 1.48
C VAL A 56 -28.30 -4.75 0.23
N GLU A 57 -28.39 -3.59 -0.41
CA GLU A 57 -27.53 -3.19 -1.53
C GLU A 57 -26.51 -2.15 -1.04
N LEU A 58 -25.22 -2.40 -1.28
CA LEU A 58 -24.13 -1.49 -0.95
C LEU A 58 -23.85 -0.55 -2.13
N THR A 59 -23.98 0.76 -1.88
CA THR A 59 -23.52 1.80 -2.79
C THR A 59 -22.23 2.43 -2.24
N GLU A 60 -21.12 2.26 -2.96
CA GLU A 60 -19.86 2.97 -2.68
C GLU A 60 -19.71 4.18 -3.60
N ARG A 61 -19.37 5.33 -3.02
CA ARG A 61 -18.97 6.53 -3.77
C ARG A 61 -17.56 6.93 -3.36
N VAL A 62 -16.71 7.11 -4.36
CA VAL A 62 -15.33 7.57 -4.21
C VAL A 62 -15.26 9.02 -4.67
N ARG A 63 -14.91 9.92 -3.75
CA ARG A 63 -14.64 11.33 -4.04
C ARG A 63 -13.16 11.57 -3.84
N ARG A 64 -12.51 12.16 -4.84
CA ARG A 64 -11.09 12.52 -4.78
C ARG A 64 -10.97 14.01 -4.63
N THR A 65 -10.27 14.41 -3.57
CA THR A 65 -9.96 15.80 -3.28
C THR A 65 -8.47 16.01 -3.50
N ILE A 66 -8.12 17.10 -4.17
CA ILE A 66 -6.74 17.47 -4.45
C ILE A 66 -6.31 18.49 -3.40
N HIS A 67 -5.26 18.16 -2.67
CA HIS A 67 -4.68 19.01 -1.64
C HIS A 67 -3.30 19.51 -2.10
N PRO A 68 -2.84 20.67 -1.62
CA PRO A 68 -1.48 21.10 -1.86
C PRO A 68 -0.50 20.18 -1.12
N GLY A 69 0.50 19.65 -1.83
CA GLY A 69 1.58 18.88 -1.21
C GLY A 69 2.58 19.80 -0.50
N LYS A 70 3.67 19.25 0.05
CA LYS A 70 4.72 20.02 0.74
C LYS A 70 5.31 21.14 -0.13
N GLU A 71 5.70 20.80 -1.36
CA GLU A 71 6.22 21.80 -2.31
C GLU A 71 5.09 22.67 -2.88
N GLY A 72 3.84 22.18 -2.86
CA GLY A 72 2.65 22.96 -3.21
C GLY A 72 2.44 24.15 -2.27
N HIS A 73 2.51 23.89 -0.95
CA HIS A 73 2.46 24.94 0.07
C HIS A 73 3.61 25.94 -0.09
N ASN A 74 4.82 25.44 -0.38
CA ASN A 74 5.98 26.29 -0.65
C ASN A 74 5.76 27.18 -1.90
N ALA A 75 5.18 26.62 -2.97
CA ALA A 75 4.85 27.36 -4.18
C ALA A 75 3.75 28.41 -3.96
N ILE A 76 2.76 28.15 -3.10
CA ILE A 76 1.74 29.13 -2.73
C ILE A 76 2.35 30.29 -1.94
N ALA A 77 3.29 30.00 -1.03
CA ALA A 77 3.92 31.02 -0.18
C ALA A 77 5.01 31.84 -0.90
N ASN A 78 5.86 31.17 -1.69
CA ASN A 78 7.07 31.76 -2.28
C ASN A 78 6.99 31.94 -3.80
N GLY A 79 5.87 31.55 -4.42
CA GLY A 79 5.67 31.53 -5.87
C GLY A 79 6.18 30.25 -6.53
N LEU A 80 5.60 29.92 -7.68
CA LEU A 80 6.03 28.79 -8.49
C LEU A 80 7.48 28.97 -8.97
N LEU A 81 8.21 27.87 -9.12
CA LEU A 81 9.59 27.89 -9.59
C LEU A 81 9.73 28.62 -10.93
N GLU A 82 8.90 28.27 -11.91
CA GLU A 82 8.89 28.91 -13.23
C GLU A 82 8.54 30.41 -13.16
N GLU A 83 7.68 30.83 -12.24
CA GLU A 83 7.35 32.24 -12.04
C GLU A 83 8.52 33.00 -11.42
N ARG A 84 9.13 32.46 -10.36
CA ARG A 84 10.33 33.04 -9.72
C ARG A 84 11.46 33.23 -10.73
N LEU A 85 11.69 32.23 -11.59
CA LEU A 85 12.70 32.30 -12.65
C LEU A 85 12.30 33.34 -13.70
N TRP A 86 11.05 33.38 -14.14
CA TRP A 86 10.58 34.35 -15.12
C TRP A 86 10.67 35.80 -14.64
N VAL A 87 10.27 36.06 -13.40
CA VAL A 87 10.41 37.38 -12.75
C VAL A 87 11.88 37.80 -12.71
N TRP A 88 12.79 36.87 -12.40
CA TRP A 88 14.22 37.17 -12.45
C TRP A 88 14.71 37.44 -13.87
N ILE A 89 14.37 36.59 -14.85
CA ILE A 89 14.77 36.78 -16.26
C ILE A 89 14.30 38.14 -16.77
N SER A 90 13.06 38.51 -16.48
CA SER A 90 12.45 39.79 -16.89
C SER A 90 13.08 41.02 -16.23
N SER A 91 13.73 40.84 -15.08
CA SER A 91 14.38 41.92 -14.32
C SER A 91 15.84 42.18 -14.71
N GLN A 92 16.43 41.35 -15.56
CA GLN A 92 17.85 41.42 -15.92
C GLN A 92 18.01 41.92 -17.35
N GLU A 93 18.96 42.84 -17.58
CA GLU A 93 19.28 43.31 -18.94
C GLU A 93 19.92 42.21 -19.81
N ASN A 94 20.69 41.29 -19.20
CA ASN A 94 21.37 40.18 -19.88
C ASN A 94 21.22 38.89 -19.07
N PRO A 95 20.06 38.19 -19.17
CA PRO A 95 19.76 36.98 -18.41
C PRO A 95 20.46 35.77 -19.06
N THR A 96 21.63 35.41 -18.53
CA THR A 96 22.40 34.23 -18.99
C THR A 96 22.28 33.05 -18.03
N MET A 97 22.52 31.83 -18.53
CA MET A 97 22.53 30.61 -17.70
C MET A 97 23.49 30.70 -16.51
N THR A 98 24.67 31.31 -16.70
CA THR A 98 25.66 31.47 -15.63
C THR A 98 25.14 32.35 -14.50
N LYS A 99 24.47 33.47 -14.83
CA LYS A 99 23.87 34.36 -13.83
C LYS A 99 22.67 33.71 -13.12
N LEU A 100 21.91 32.87 -13.83
CA LEU A 100 20.81 32.11 -13.25
C LEU A 100 21.32 31.11 -12.20
N GLN A 101 22.38 30.36 -12.53
CA GLN A 101 23.02 29.38 -11.63
C GLN A 101 23.71 30.04 -10.42
N ALA A 102 24.04 31.34 -10.50
CA ALA A 102 24.56 32.09 -9.37
C ALA A 102 23.45 32.48 -8.36
N LYS A 103 22.19 32.59 -8.81
CA LYS A 103 21.05 33.01 -7.97
C LYS A 103 20.18 31.85 -7.49
N PHE A 104 20.02 30.80 -8.29
CA PHE A 104 19.18 29.64 -7.99
C PHE A 104 20.03 28.39 -7.77
N GLN A 105 19.55 27.48 -6.92
CA GLN A 105 20.28 26.25 -6.67
C GLN A 105 20.30 25.33 -7.90
N ARG A 106 21.28 24.45 -8.01
CA ARG A 106 21.41 23.52 -9.16
C ARG A 106 20.14 22.69 -9.39
N HIS A 107 19.47 22.27 -8.32
CA HIS A 107 18.24 21.49 -8.40
C HIS A 107 16.99 22.31 -8.77
N GLU A 108 17.06 23.65 -8.72
CA GLU A 108 16.01 24.58 -9.13
C GLU A 108 16.22 25.07 -10.57
N ALA A 109 17.45 25.48 -10.90
CA ALA A 109 17.77 26.13 -12.17
C ALA A 109 17.54 25.20 -13.38
N GLY A 110 17.96 23.94 -13.30
CA GLY A 110 17.78 22.97 -14.38
C GLY A 110 16.30 22.68 -14.69
N PRO A 111 15.52 22.17 -13.72
CA PRO A 111 14.10 21.91 -13.90
C PRO A 111 13.28 23.16 -14.26
N GLY A 112 13.58 24.31 -13.64
CA GLY A 112 12.89 25.57 -13.90
C GLY A 112 13.06 26.05 -15.35
N VAL A 113 14.26 25.93 -15.92
CA VAL A 113 14.50 26.23 -17.35
C VAL A 113 13.76 25.26 -18.26
N GLY A 114 13.68 23.98 -17.89
CA GLY A 114 12.87 23.00 -18.62
C GLY A 114 11.39 23.36 -18.67
N LEU A 115 10.84 23.88 -17.56
CA LEU A 115 9.45 24.34 -17.49
C LEU A 115 9.21 25.61 -18.33
N LEU A 116 10.14 26.57 -18.28
CA LEU A 116 10.06 27.80 -19.06
C LEU A 116 10.21 27.56 -20.56
N LYS A 117 11.04 26.59 -20.98
CA LYS A 117 11.14 26.15 -22.39
C LYS A 117 9.81 25.64 -22.94
N LYS A 118 9.07 24.88 -22.12
CA LYS A 118 7.71 24.42 -22.50
C LYS A 118 6.70 25.56 -22.60
N LEU A 119 6.99 26.72 -21.99
CA LEU A 119 6.19 27.95 -22.06
C LEU A 119 6.65 28.91 -23.17
N GLY A 120 7.62 28.51 -24.01
CA GLY A 120 8.11 29.33 -25.12
C GLY A 120 9.33 30.21 -24.80
N VAL A 121 9.96 30.04 -23.64
CA VAL A 121 11.25 30.71 -23.36
C VAL A 121 12.39 29.94 -24.00
N GLN A 122 13.10 30.55 -24.94
CA GLN A 122 14.24 29.96 -25.63
C GLN A 122 15.54 30.64 -25.23
N LEU A 123 16.67 30.04 -25.60
CA LEU A 123 17.98 30.60 -25.40
C LEU A 123 18.54 31.01 -26.76
N ASP A 124 18.60 32.32 -27.02
CA ASP A 124 19.22 32.88 -28.22
C ASP A 124 20.54 33.53 -27.83
N SER A 125 21.61 33.14 -28.51
CA SER A 125 22.95 33.73 -28.35
C SER A 125 23.45 33.81 -26.90
N GLY A 126 23.04 32.85 -26.04
CA GLY A 126 23.43 32.79 -24.63
C GLY A 126 22.48 33.52 -23.66
N THR A 127 21.43 34.18 -24.16
CA THR A 127 20.43 34.93 -23.39
C THR A 127 19.04 34.33 -23.52
N PHE A 128 18.25 34.40 -22.45
CA PHE A 128 16.85 33.96 -22.48
C PHE A 128 15.97 34.97 -23.21
N VAL A 129 15.21 34.50 -24.21
CA VAL A 129 14.28 35.29 -25.02
C VAL A 129 12.92 34.60 -25.07
N CYS A 130 11.84 35.36 -25.05
CA CYS A 130 10.47 34.87 -25.18
C CYS A 130 9.70 35.75 -26.15
N GLU A 131 9.24 35.18 -27.26
CA GLU A 131 8.50 35.90 -28.30
C GLU A 131 7.10 36.32 -27.83
N ASP A 132 6.41 35.44 -27.08
CA ASP A 132 5.04 35.67 -26.58
C ASP A 132 5.01 35.75 -25.05
N THR A 133 5.37 36.92 -24.54
CA THR A 133 5.35 37.21 -23.09
C THR A 133 3.92 37.26 -22.52
N SER A 134 2.92 37.60 -23.34
CA SER A 134 1.51 37.67 -22.92
C SER A 134 0.94 36.30 -22.58
N SER A 135 1.11 35.33 -23.48
CA SER A 135 0.64 33.95 -23.29
C SER A 135 1.34 33.29 -22.10
N LEU A 136 2.66 33.50 -21.97
CA LEU A 136 3.43 33.02 -20.83
C LEU A 136 2.88 33.55 -19.50
N LYS A 137 2.63 34.86 -19.39
CA LYS A 137 2.07 35.45 -18.15
C LYS A 137 0.68 34.91 -17.84
N SER A 138 -0.18 34.74 -18.85
CA SER A 138 -1.52 34.17 -18.68
C SER A 138 -1.47 32.73 -18.17
N GLU A 139 -0.55 31.92 -18.69
CA GLU A 139 -0.40 30.52 -18.28
C GLU A 139 0.20 30.39 -16.86
N LEU A 140 1.16 31.25 -16.49
CA LEU A 140 1.66 31.33 -15.12
C LEU A 140 0.56 31.73 -14.14
N GLN A 141 -0.26 32.72 -14.51
CA GLN A 141 -1.40 33.15 -13.70
C GLN A 141 -2.42 32.02 -13.52
N ALA A 142 -2.74 31.27 -14.58
CA ALA A 142 -3.64 30.12 -14.51
C ALA A 142 -3.11 29.03 -13.57
N ARG A 143 -1.80 28.77 -13.57
CA ARG A 143 -1.15 27.81 -12.67
C ARG A 143 -1.19 28.24 -11.22
N ASN A 144 -0.95 29.52 -10.94
CA ASN A 144 -1.05 30.07 -9.59
C ASN A 144 -2.48 30.04 -9.07
N MET A 145 -3.45 30.41 -9.91
CA MET A 145 -4.87 30.32 -9.56
C MET A 145 -5.29 28.88 -9.26
N PHE A 146 -4.78 27.91 -10.02
CA PHE A 146 -5.03 26.50 -9.74
C PHE A 146 -4.53 26.09 -8.35
N LEU A 147 -3.27 26.37 -8.02
CA LEU A 147 -2.74 26.03 -6.68
C LEU A 147 -3.47 26.76 -5.56
N ALA A 148 -3.84 28.02 -5.77
CA ALA A 148 -4.60 28.81 -4.79
C ALA A 148 -6.04 28.31 -4.60
N SER A 149 -6.60 27.57 -5.57
CA SER A 149 -7.93 26.98 -5.47
C SER A 149 -7.98 25.69 -4.66
N LEU A 150 -6.83 25.12 -4.29
CA LEU A 150 -6.76 23.90 -3.49
C LEU A 150 -6.94 24.21 -1.98
N PRO A 151 -7.64 23.35 -1.21
CA PRO A 151 -8.16 22.04 -1.60
C PRO A 151 -9.49 22.12 -2.38
N ALA A 152 -9.61 21.30 -3.43
CA ALA A 152 -10.80 21.22 -4.28
C ALA A 152 -11.05 19.80 -4.80
N ASP A 153 -12.28 19.51 -5.24
CA ASP A 153 -12.60 18.23 -5.87
C ASP A 153 -11.92 18.07 -7.22
N GLU A 154 -11.48 16.85 -7.51
CA GLU A 154 -10.86 16.51 -8.80
C GLU A 154 -11.79 16.84 -10.00
N GLN A 155 -13.12 16.75 -9.82
CA GLN A 155 -14.11 17.01 -10.86
C GLN A 155 -14.27 18.50 -11.21
N ASP A 156 -13.98 19.39 -10.26
CA ASP A 156 -14.11 20.84 -10.44
C ASP A 156 -12.84 21.47 -11.00
N LEU A 157 -11.76 20.68 -11.12
CA LEU A 157 -10.44 21.13 -11.52
C LEU A 157 -10.18 20.92 -13.02
N SER A 158 -9.36 21.79 -13.61
CA SER A 158 -8.94 21.64 -15.00
C SER A 158 -8.05 20.40 -15.17
N GLU A 159 -8.51 19.44 -15.98
CA GLU A 159 -7.76 18.20 -16.29
C GLU A 159 -6.34 18.48 -16.78
N ARG A 160 -6.16 19.51 -17.62
CA ARG A 160 -4.84 19.92 -18.14
C ARG A 160 -3.89 20.37 -17.02
N LEU A 161 -4.37 21.19 -16.08
CA LEU A 161 -3.56 21.71 -14.98
C LEU A 161 -3.32 20.62 -13.93
N LEU A 162 -4.32 19.80 -13.65
CA LEU A 162 -4.17 18.64 -12.79
C LEU A 162 -3.08 17.70 -13.30
N ALA A 163 -3.09 17.34 -14.59
CA ALA A 163 -2.06 16.51 -15.21
C ALA A 163 -0.68 17.17 -15.13
N HIS A 164 -0.60 18.50 -15.31
CA HIS A 164 0.66 19.25 -15.17
C HIS A 164 1.26 19.12 -13.76
N PHE A 165 0.44 19.30 -12.72
CA PHE A 165 0.90 19.26 -11.33
C PHE A 165 1.11 17.84 -10.80
N LYS A 166 0.33 16.86 -11.25
CA LYS A 166 0.47 15.44 -10.85
C LYS A 166 1.81 14.85 -11.27
N GLY A 167 2.38 15.32 -12.39
CA GLY A 167 3.71 14.92 -12.85
C GLY A 167 4.87 15.51 -12.03
N ARG A 168 4.60 16.40 -11.08
CA ARG A 168 5.61 17.10 -10.28
C ARG A 168 5.59 16.60 -8.85
N LYS A 169 6.74 16.11 -8.39
CA LYS A 169 6.91 15.55 -7.06
C LYS A 169 6.49 16.56 -5.99
N GLU A 170 5.65 16.13 -5.04
CA GLU A 170 5.25 16.86 -3.84
C GLU A 170 4.50 18.19 -4.06
N LEU A 171 4.05 18.53 -5.28
CA LEU A 171 3.26 19.74 -5.51
C LEU A 171 1.78 19.57 -5.15
N ILE A 172 1.19 18.44 -5.47
CA ILE A 172 -0.18 18.12 -5.09
C ILE A 172 -0.23 16.71 -4.49
N GLU A 173 -1.18 16.50 -3.60
CA GLU A 173 -1.53 15.19 -3.06
C GLU A 173 -2.99 14.89 -3.39
N VAL A 174 -3.29 13.63 -3.69
CA VAL A 174 -4.66 13.18 -3.97
C VAL A 174 -5.15 12.44 -2.74
N VAL A 175 -6.17 13.00 -2.08
CA VAL A 175 -6.82 12.38 -0.93
C VAL A 175 -8.13 11.75 -1.39
N GLU A 176 -8.21 10.43 -1.27
CA GLU A 176 -9.40 9.66 -1.62
C GLU A 176 -10.32 9.51 -0.39
N HIS A 177 -11.54 10.03 -0.51
CA HIS A 177 -12.61 9.83 0.46
C HIS A 177 -13.60 8.81 -0.08
N ARG A 178 -13.73 7.67 0.61
CA ARG A 178 -14.71 6.64 0.29
C ARG A 178 -15.89 6.72 1.24
N SER A 179 -17.07 7.03 0.71
CA SER A 179 -18.33 6.98 1.45
C SER A 179 -19.11 5.73 1.06
N ARG A 180 -19.73 5.08 2.05
CA ARG A 180 -20.58 3.90 1.88
C ARG A 180 -21.99 4.22 2.33
N ALA A 181 -22.96 3.73 1.57
CA ALA A 181 -24.36 3.75 1.94
C ALA A 181 -25.01 2.41 1.62
N TRP A 182 -26.00 2.04 2.41
CA TRP A 182 -26.72 0.79 2.32
C TRP A 182 -28.20 1.06 2.11
N SER A 183 -28.83 0.36 1.17
CA SER A 183 -30.29 0.45 0.92
C SER A 183 -30.95 -0.91 1.05
N LEU A 184 -32.16 -0.95 1.62
CA LEU A 184 -32.90 -2.19 1.79
C LEU A 184 -33.40 -2.73 0.44
N THR A 185 -33.12 -4.01 0.16
CA THR A 185 -33.72 -4.73 -0.97
C THR A 185 -35.13 -5.20 -0.61
N ASP A 186 -35.90 -5.67 -1.59
CA ASP A 186 -37.23 -6.26 -1.35
C ASP A 186 -37.16 -7.45 -0.37
N ALA A 187 -36.09 -8.25 -0.44
CA ALA A 187 -35.83 -9.35 0.48
C ALA A 187 -35.56 -8.85 1.91
N GLY A 188 -34.76 -7.78 2.06
CA GLY A 188 -34.53 -7.12 3.34
C GLY A 188 -35.82 -6.59 3.96
N ARG A 189 -36.66 -5.91 3.16
CA ARG A 189 -37.97 -5.37 3.62
C ARG A 189 -38.97 -6.46 4.01
N GLY A 190 -38.90 -7.63 3.37
CA GLY A 190 -39.72 -8.79 3.69
C GLY A 190 -39.29 -9.55 4.95
N THR A 191 -38.19 -9.17 5.59
CA THR A 191 -37.68 -9.85 6.79
C THR A 191 -38.47 -9.42 8.02
N SER A 192 -39.00 -10.38 8.80
CA SER A 192 -39.73 -10.09 10.03
C SER A 192 -38.79 -9.54 11.12
N ALA A 193 -39.20 -8.45 11.78
CA ALA A 193 -38.45 -7.84 12.87
C ALA A 193 -38.24 -8.78 14.08
N ASP A 194 -39.15 -9.73 14.28
CA ASP A 194 -39.07 -10.72 15.37
C ASP A 194 -37.86 -11.67 15.23
N GLY A 195 -37.36 -11.88 14.01
CA GLY A 195 -36.16 -12.69 13.74
C GLY A 195 -34.83 -11.95 13.97
N LEU A 196 -34.88 -10.65 14.25
CA LEU A 196 -33.72 -9.74 14.31
C LEU A 196 -33.32 -9.38 15.74
N GLU A 197 -33.77 -10.15 16.73
CA GLU A 197 -33.27 -10.01 18.09
C GLU A 197 -31.86 -10.59 18.22
N GLU A 198 -30.97 -9.84 18.86
CA GLU A 198 -29.63 -10.32 19.16
C GLU A 198 -29.72 -11.52 20.11
N ARG A 199 -29.03 -12.61 19.78
CA ARG A 199 -28.99 -13.82 20.60
C ARG A 199 -27.60 -14.01 21.16
N LYS A 200 -27.50 -14.31 22.46
CA LYS A 200 -26.20 -14.59 23.08
C LYS A 200 -25.67 -15.91 22.53
N GLN A 201 -24.63 -15.84 21.70
CA GLN A 201 -23.97 -17.01 21.16
C GLN A 201 -22.69 -17.30 21.93
N ILE A 202 -22.52 -18.54 22.35
CA ILE A 202 -21.31 -19.01 23.02
C ILE A 202 -20.30 -19.43 21.96
N SER A 203 -19.11 -18.85 22.01
CA SER A 203 -18.00 -19.19 21.10
C SER A 203 -17.15 -20.34 21.60
N GLU A 204 -16.99 -20.46 22.92
CA GLU A 204 -16.11 -21.44 23.55
C GLU A 204 -16.78 -22.00 24.80
N ILE A 205 -16.67 -23.31 24.98
CA ILE A 205 -17.22 -23.99 26.16
C ILE A 205 -16.26 -23.77 27.33
N THR A 206 -16.71 -23.07 28.36
CA THR A 206 -15.91 -22.86 29.58
C THR A 206 -16.25 -23.89 30.67
N PRO A 207 -15.35 -24.16 31.62
CA PRO A 207 -15.61 -25.05 32.74
C PRO A 207 -16.85 -24.63 33.58
N GLU A 208 -17.06 -23.33 33.76
CA GLU A 208 -18.18 -22.77 34.52
C GLU A 208 -19.52 -23.03 33.81
N LEU A 209 -19.53 -22.93 32.48
CA LEU A 209 -20.69 -23.23 31.65
C LEU A 209 -21.05 -24.72 31.74
N LEU A 210 -20.05 -25.60 31.74
CA LEU A 210 -20.25 -27.04 31.92
C LEU A 210 -20.80 -27.39 33.31
N GLN A 211 -20.32 -26.73 34.36
CA GLN A 211 -20.76 -26.95 35.74
C GLN A 211 -22.19 -26.44 36.01
N SER A 212 -22.55 -25.29 35.45
CA SER A 212 -23.89 -24.69 35.61
C SER A 212 -24.97 -25.41 34.80
N GLY A 213 -24.60 -26.09 33.70
CA GLY A 213 -25.54 -26.77 32.81
C GLY A 213 -26.21 -25.85 31.78
N GLU A 214 -25.90 -24.54 31.80
CA GLU A 214 -26.43 -23.53 30.87
C GLU A 214 -26.07 -23.83 29.41
N TRP A 215 -25.02 -24.62 29.16
CA TRP A 215 -24.61 -25.02 27.81
C TRP A 215 -25.70 -25.80 27.04
N LYS A 216 -26.67 -26.42 27.73
CA LYS A 216 -27.71 -27.24 27.09
C LYS A 216 -28.72 -26.41 26.29
N ASP A 217 -29.02 -25.22 26.80
CA ASP A 217 -29.99 -24.30 26.20
C ASP A 217 -29.29 -23.13 25.47
N ALA A 218 -27.95 -23.16 25.41
CA ALA A 218 -27.15 -22.13 24.75
C ALA A 218 -27.12 -22.32 23.23
N GLU A 219 -27.17 -21.20 22.50
CA GLU A 219 -26.83 -21.18 21.09
C GLU A 219 -25.31 -21.07 20.92
N PHE A 220 -24.73 -21.94 20.10
CA PHE A 220 -23.30 -21.93 19.79
C PHE A 220 -23.04 -21.24 18.46
N ARG A 221 -21.95 -20.46 18.40
CA ARG A 221 -21.44 -19.97 17.11
C ARG A 221 -20.94 -21.17 16.30
N SER A 222 -21.37 -21.28 15.04
CA SER A 222 -20.90 -22.34 14.14
C SER A 222 -19.39 -22.24 13.92
N PHE A 223 -18.69 -23.36 14.09
CA PHE A 223 -17.26 -23.46 13.80
C PHE A 223 -17.06 -23.70 12.29
N ASP A 224 -16.31 -22.82 11.63
CA ASP A 224 -15.98 -22.98 10.23
C ASP A 224 -14.77 -23.92 10.07
N VAL A 225 -15.06 -25.14 9.61
CA VAL A 225 -14.06 -26.21 9.39
C VAL A 225 -13.13 -25.93 8.20
N THR A 226 -13.42 -24.92 7.38
CA THR A 226 -12.60 -24.55 6.22
C THR A 226 -11.51 -23.53 6.56
N LEU A 227 -11.59 -22.90 7.73
CA LEU A 227 -10.58 -21.94 8.18
C LEU A 227 -9.23 -22.61 8.42
N GLU A 228 -8.17 -21.89 8.08
CA GLU A 228 -6.81 -22.33 8.40
C GLU A 228 -6.64 -22.43 9.92
N SER A 229 -6.25 -23.62 10.37
CA SER A 229 -5.89 -23.85 11.76
C SER A 229 -4.43 -23.48 12.00
N THR A 230 -4.14 -22.92 13.17
CA THR A 230 -2.76 -22.68 13.59
C THR A 230 -2.08 -24.02 13.89
N THR A 231 -1.27 -24.51 12.96
CA THR A 231 -0.43 -25.69 13.21
C THR A 231 0.59 -25.35 14.30
N PRO A 232 0.76 -26.19 15.35
CA PRO A 232 1.78 -25.96 16.36
C PRO A 232 3.16 -25.85 15.70
N ARG A 233 3.96 -24.89 16.13
CA ARG A 233 5.32 -24.70 15.61
C ARG A 233 6.18 -25.91 16.01
N THR A 234 6.65 -26.66 15.02
CA THR A 234 7.59 -27.77 15.20
C THR A 234 9.02 -27.35 14.82
N GLY A 235 10.02 -28.07 15.35
CA GLY A 235 11.40 -27.92 14.90
C GLY A 235 11.54 -28.37 13.44
N ARG A 236 12.32 -27.63 12.64
CA ARG A 236 12.59 -27.95 11.23
C ARG A 236 14.08 -28.20 11.03
N SER A 237 14.40 -29.20 10.21
CA SER A 237 15.79 -29.42 9.76
C SER A 237 16.22 -28.30 8.82
N HIS A 238 17.52 -28.00 8.77
CA HIS A 238 18.06 -27.08 7.78
C HIS A 238 18.01 -27.75 6.39
N PRO A 239 17.47 -27.10 5.34
CA PRO A 239 17.30 -27.74 4.02
C PRO A 239 18.57 -28.37 3.44
N MET A 240 19.73 -27.73 3.64
CA MET A 240 21.02 -28.29 3.21
C MET A 240 21.39 -29.57 3.95
N GLN A 241 21.11 -29.67 5.25
CA GLN A 241 21.40 -30.89 6.01
C GLN A 241 20.50 -32.03 5.57
N GLU A 242 19.22 -31.75 5.33
CA GLU A 242 18.28 -32.74 4.79
C GLU A 242 18.74 -33.28 3.42
N LEU A 243 19.24 -32.40 2.55
CA LEU A 243 19.79 -32.80 1.26
C LEU A 243 21.07 -33.63 1.40
N ILE A 244 22.01 -33.21 2.26
CA ILE A 244 23.26 -33.95 2.53
C ILE A 244 22.92 -35.35 3.04
N GLU A 245 22.02 -35.49 4.02
CA GLU A 245 21.61 -36.78 4.57
C GLU A 245 20.91 -37.67 3.52
N ARG A 246 20.11 -37.07 2.63
CA ARG A 246 19.50 -37.81 1.52
C ARG A 246 20.56 -38.36 0.56
N ILE A 247 21.53 -37.55 0.15
CA ILE A 247 22.61 -37.98 -0.76
C ILE A 247 23.47 -39.05 -0.08
N ARG A 248 23.85 -38.81 1.18
CA ARG A 248 24.60 -39.77 2.01
C ARG A 248 23.92 -41.13 2.04
N ARG A 249 22.60 -41.17 2.28
CA ARG A 249 21.82 -42.41 2.30
C ARG A 249 21.90 -43.17 0.96
N ILE A 250 21.78 -42.48 -0.16
CA ILE A 250 21.85 -43.11 -1.49
C ILE A 250 23.21 -43.83 -1.68
N PHE A 251 24.32 -43.18 -1.33
CA PHE A 251 25.65 -43.81 -1.46
C PHE A 251 25.84 -45.00 -0.51
N LEU A 252 25.34 -44.90 0.72
CA LEU A 252 25.38 -46.01 1.68
C LEU A 252 24.55 -47.20 1.19
N GLU A 253 23.37 -46.97 0.61
CA GLU A 253 22.52 -48.01 0.02
C GLU A 253 23.16 -48.69 -1.21
N MET A 254 24.03 -47.97 -1.93
CA MET A 254 24.84 -48.53 -3.02
C MET A 254 26.06 -49.32 -2.54
N GLY A 255 26.30 -49.40 -1.22
CA GLY A 255 27.42 -50.13 -0.62
C GLY A 255 28.72 -49.34 -0.52
N PHE A 256 28.70 -48.03 -0.73
CA PHE A 256 29.86 -47.17 -0.47
C PHE A 256 30.03 -46.94 1.05
N SER A 257 31.27 -46.76 1.48
CA SER A 257 31.62 -46.35 2.84
C SER A 257 31.90 -44.85 2.87
N GLU A 258 31.40 -44.17 3.89
CA GLU A 258 31.68 -42.76 4.11
C GLU A 258 33.08 -42.53 4.71
N LEU A 259 33.79 -41.53 4.18
CA LEU A 259 35.05 -41.02 4.73
C LEU A 259 34.79 -39.64 5.30
N VAL A 260 35.23 -39.41 6.55
CA VAL A 260 35.18 -38.12 7.22
C VAL A 260 36.61 -37.62 7.37
N ASP A 261 36.84 -36.39 6.96
CA ASP A 261 38.16 -35.76 6.98
C ASP A 261 38.05 -34.34 7.57
N ASP A 262 39.19 -33.75 7.92
CA ASP A 262 39.26 -32.42 8.48
C ASP A 262 39.05 -31.33 7.42
N TYR A 263 38.57 -30.15 7.87
CA TYR A 263 38.37 -29.00 6.98
C TYR A 263 39.68 -28.44 6.40
N VAL A 264 40.79 -28.64 7.10
CA VAL A 264 42.12 -28.16 6.71
C VAL A 264 42.89 -29.30 6.10
N GLN A 265 43.29 -29.14 4.84
CA GLN A 265 44.05 -30.14 4.09
C GLN A 265 45.37 -29.57 3.62
N THR A 266 46.42 -30.39 3.64
CA THR A 266 47.72 -29.98 3.10
C THR A 266 47.63 -29.83 1.59
N ALA A 267 48.37 -28.88 1.02
CA ALA A 267 48.42 -28.69 -0.44
C ALA A 267 48.89 -29.97 -1.18
N GLY A 268 49.69 -30.80 -0.51
CA GLY A 268 50.11 -32.11 -1.01
C GLY A 268 48.92 -33.04 -1.29
N TRP A 269 47.98 -33.19 -0.34
CA TRP A 269 46.81 -34.06 -0.52
C TRP A 269 45.73 -33.44 -1.39
N ASN A 270 45.44 -32.15 -1.20
CA ASN A 270 44.36 -31.49 -1.91
C ASN A 270 44.68 -31.21 -3.39
N MET A 271 45.97 -31.13 -3.76
CA MET A 271 46.39 -30.73 -5.12
C MET A 271 47.44 -31.67 -5.73
N ASP A 272 48.59 -31.88 -5.08
CA ASP A 272 49.71 -32.63 -5.68
C ASP A 272 49.35 -34.10 -5.95
N ALA A 273 48.71 -34.76 -4.98
CA ALA A 273 48.26 -36.14 -5.08
C ALA A 273 47.22 -36.36 -6.18
N LEU A 274 46.50 -35.30 -6.56
CA LEU A 274 45.51 -35.29 -7.65
C LEU A 274 46.12 -34.87 -9.00
N PHE A 275 47.46 -34.81 -9.10
CA PHE A 275 48.21 -34.41 -10.30
C PHE A 275 47.91 -33.00 -10.80
N ILE A 276 47.52 -32.07 -9.91
CA ILE A 276 47.33 -30.66 -10.25
C ILE A 276 48.70 -29.96 -10.25
N PRO A 277 49.12 -29.28 -11.33
CA PRO A 277 50.45 -28.68 -11.41
C PRO A 277 50.62 -27.48 -10.46
N GLN A 278 51.86 -27.13 -10.14
CA GLN A 278 52.18 -26.07 -9.14
C GLN A 278 51.85 -24.66 -9.61
N ASP A 279 51.84 -24.44 -10.92
CA ASP A 279 51.49 -23.18 -11.59
C ASP A 279 49.99 -23.10 -11.94
N HIS A 280 49.16 -24.03 -11.45
CA HIS A 280 47.74 -24.02 -11.72
C HIS A 280 47.04 -22.83 -11.03
N PRO A 281 46.18 -22.06 -11.73
CA PRO A 281 45.53 -20.86 -11.20
C PRO A 281 44.70 -21.12 -9.93
N ALA A 282 44.11 -22.31 -9.79
CA ALA A 282 43.37 -22.68 -8.58
C ALA A 282 44.21 -22.69 -7.28
N ARG A 283 45.55 -22.64 -7.37
CA ARG A 283 46.46 -22.48 -6.22
C ARG A 283 46.70 -21.02 -5.82
N GLU A 284 46.18 -20.06 -6.57
CA GLU A 284 46.32 -18.66 -6.21
C GLU A 284 45.42 -18.31 -5.00
N MET A 285 45.80 -17.27 -4.25
CA MET A 285 45.12 -16.87 -2.99
C MET A 285 43.69 -16.38 -3.21
N GLN A 286 43.33 -16.05 -4.46
CA GLN A 286 42.00 -15.63 -4.87
C GLN A 286 41.03 -16.81 -4.88
N ASP A 287 41.52 -18.03 -5.15
CA ASP A 287 40.72 -19.24 -5.29
C ASP A 287 40.83 -20.17 -4.07
N THR A 288 42.01 -20.24 -3.44
CA THR A 288 42.27 -21.12 -2.29
C THR A 288 42.66 -20.32 -1.05
N PHE A 289 41.97 -20.59 0.06
CA PHE A 289 42.34 -20.03 1.37
C PHE A 289 43.55 -20.80 1.95
N TYR A 290 44.69 -20.11 2.04
CA TYR A 290 45.87 -20.60 2.74
C TYR A 290 45.89 -20.12 4.20
N LEU A 291 46.37 -20.98 5.09
CA LEU A 291 46.45 -20.68 6.52
C LEU A 291 47.78 -20.02 6.87
N GLU A 292 47.73 -19.04 7.77
CA GLU A 292 48.93 -18.50 8.42
C GLU A 292 49.34 -19.31 9.65
N ASP A 293 48.42 -20.02 10.31
CA ASP A 293 48.71 -20.94 11.42
C ASP A 293 47.68 -22.08 11.42
N PRO A 294 48.08 -23.37 11.35
CA PRO A 294 49.46 -23.86 11.20
C PRO A 294 50.09 -23.48 9.85
N LYS A 295 51.38 -23.10 9.88
CA LYS A 295 52.15 -22.74 8.68
C LYS A 295 52.54 -23.93 7.79
N SER A 296 52.33 -25.17 8.27
CA SER A 296 52.66 -26.42 7.56
C SER A 296 51.66 -27.51 7.87
#